data_AF-A0A1C5F3X8-F1
#
_entry.id   AF-A0A1C5F3X8-F1
#
_cell.length_a   1.000
_cell.length_b   1.000
_cell.length_c   1.000
_cell.angle_alpha   90.00
_cell.angle_beta   90.00
_cell.angle_gamma   90.00
#
_symmetry.space_group_name_H-M   'P 1'
#
loop_
_entity.id
_entity.type
_entity.pdbx_description
1 polymer ?
#
loop_
_entity_poly.entity_id
_entity_poly.type
_entity_poly.pdbx_seq_one_letter_code
_entity_poly.pdbx_strand_id
1 'polypeptide(L)'
;SGAAWAALGGSRTDADGRCKDLPALPVETAQVRLDFGTEAYFVGRDQAGEQARDQAEAQQDASRARDSGTSFFPEVTITFTVTPGEHYHVPLLLSPFGYSVYRGS
;
A
#
# COMPACT_ATOMS: atom_id res chain seq x y z
N SER A 1 -14.13 20.82 13.82
CA SER A 1 -15.42 20.33 13.30
C SER A 1 -15.16 19.07 12.50
N GLY A 2 -15.68 17.92 12.94
CA GLY A 2 -15.43 16.61 12.34
C GLY A 2 -16.45 16.29 11.26
N ALA A 3 -16.24 16.81 10.05
CA ALA A 3 -16.99 16.33 8.90
C ALA A 3 -16.67 14.84 8.67
N ALA A 4 -17.69 14.04 8.37
CA ALA A 4 -17.49 12.64 8.01
C ALA A 4 -16.76 12.53 6.67
N TRP A 5 -15.83 11.59 6.55
CA TRP A 5 -15.15 11.30 5.29
C TRP A 5 -16.13 10.70 4.27
N ALA A 6 -16.10 11.21 3.05
CA ALA A 6 -16.83 10.64 1.91
C ALA A 6 -15.89 9.74 1.09
N ALA A 7 -16.25 8.46 0.92
CA ALA A 7 -15.47 7.56 0.07
C ALA A 7 -15.67 7.93 -1.41
N LEU A 8 -14.57 8.20 -2.11
CA LEU A 8 -14.59 8.50 -3.54
C LEU A 8 -14.37 7.25 -4.42
N GLY A 9 -13.69 6.24 -3.90
CA GLY A 9 -13.34 5.01 -4.61
C GLY A 9 -12.00 4.45 -4.14
N GLY A 10 -11.48 3.48 -4.89
CA GLY A 10 -10.18 2.85 -4.63
C GLY A 10 -9.61 2.25 -5.91
N SER A 11 -8.32 1.90 -5.86
CA SER A 11 -7.60 1.27 -6.96
C SER A 11 -6.62 0.24 -6.39
N ARG A 12 -6.10 -0.63 -7.25
CA ARG A 12 -5.02 -1.57 -6.94
C ARG A 12 -3.76 -1.14 -7.67
N THR A 13 -2.62 -1.24 -6.99
CA THR A 13 -1.33 -0.98 -7.61
C THR A 13 -1.07 -1.95 -8.76
N ASP A 14 -0.58 -1.42 -9.88
CA ASP A 14 -0.05 -2.22 -10.98
C ASP A 14 1.29 -2.89 -10.62
N ALA A 15 1.92 -3.58 -11.58
CA ALA A 15 3.21 -4.24 -11.39
C ALA A 15 4.36 -3.27 -11.06
N ASP A 16 4.19 -1.98 -11.35
CA ASP A 16 5.15 -0.92 -11.03
C ASP A 16 4.82 -0.23 -9.68
N GLY A 17 3.81 -0.71 -8.96
CA GLY A 17 3.41 -0.14 -7.67
C GLY A 17 2.56 1.12 -7.77
N ARG A 18 1.95 1.43 -8.93
CA ARG A 18 1.21 2.68 -9.15
C ARG A 18 -0.29 2.45 -9.28
N CYS A 19 -1.08 3.39 -8.75
CA CYS A 19 -2.51 3.52 -9.05
C CYS A 19 -2.68 4.67 -10.06
N LYS A 20 -3.17 4.38 -11.27
CA LYS A 20 -3.28 5.36 -12.37
C LYS A 20 -4.71 5.79 -12.67
N ASP A 21 -5.68 5.18 -12.00
CA ASP A 21 -7.12 5.29 -12.24
C ASP A 21 -7.90 5.68 -10.98
N LEU A 22 -7.25 6.39 -10.04
CA LEU A 22 -7.95 6.96 -8.89
C LEU A 22 -9.00 8.00 -9.33
N PRO A 23 -10.15 8.08 -8.64
CA PRO A 23 -11.21 9.01 -8.99
C PRO A 23 -10.75 10.47 -8.84
N ALA A 24 -11.23 11.34 -9.71
CA ALA A 24 -11.01 12.77 -9.59
C ALA A 24 -11.65 13.30 -8.30
N LEU A 25 -10.97 14.25 -7.65
CA LEU A 25 -11.47 14.88 -6.43
C LEU A 25 -12.58 15.89 -6.75
N PRO A 26 -13.65 15.97 -5.94
CA PRO A 26 -14.59 17.08 -5.99
C PRO A 26 -13.87 18.44 -5.87
N VAL A 27 -14.37 19.47 -6.58
CA VAL A 27 -13.71 20.78 -6.66
C VAL A 27 -13.48 21.47 -5.31
N GLU A 28 -14.34 21.22 -4.32
CA GLU A 28 -14.26 21.79 -2.96
C GLU A 28 -13.46 20.92 -1.98
N THR A 29 -12.69 19.94 -2.47
CA THR A 29 -11.91 19.04 -1.59
C THR A 29 -10.74 19.80 -0.98
N ALA A 30 -10.71 19.90 0.35
CA ALA A 30 -9.60 20.49 1.10
C ALA A 30 -8.65 19.44 1.72
N GLN A 31 -9.14 18.22 1.95
CA GLN A 31 -8.37 17.12 2.51
C GLN A 31 -8.73 15.81 1.82
N VAL A 32 -7.73 14.96 1.66
CA VAL A 32 -7.85 13.62 1.11
C VAL A 32 -7.30 12.64 2.14
N ARG A 33 -7.93 11.47 2.22
CA ARG A 33 -7.43 10.32 2.95
C ARG A 33 -7.23 9.14 2.01
N LEU A 34 -6.05 8.55 2.05
CA LEU A 34 -5.72 7.29 1.37
C LEU A 34 -5.53 6.20 2.42
N ASP A 35 -6.24 5.10 2.25
CA ASP A 35 -6.17 3.92 3.11
C ASP A 35 -5.51 2.79 2.31
N PHE A 36 -4.32 2.35 2.73
CA PHE A 36 -3.52 1.32 2.08
C PHE A 36 -3.60 0.00 2.87
N GLY A 37 -4.22 -1.04 2.29
CA GLY A 37 -4.21 -2.40 2.86
C GLY A 37 -2.86 -3.09 2.67
N THR A 38 -1.94 -2.89 3.60
CA THR A 38 -0.53 -3.33 3.50
C THR A 38 -0.31 -4.79 3.88
N GLU A 39 -1.21 -5.41 4.65
CA GLU A 39 -1.11 -6.84 4.98
C GLU A 39 -1.12 -7.73 3.73
N ALA A 40 -2.08 -7.48 2.83
CA ALA A 40 -2.23 -8.25 1.60
C ALA A 40 -0.98 -8.19 0.70
N TYR A 41 -0.22 -7.09 0.79
CA TYR A 41 1.05 -6.94 0.08
C TYR A 41 2.13 -7.89 0.63
N PHE A 42 2.29 -7.96 1.95
CA PHE A 42 3.28 -8.85 2.57
C PHE A 42 2.91 -10.32 2.43
N VAL A 43 1.64 -10.67 2.65
CA VAL A 43 1.16 -12.06 2.47
C VAL A 43 1.36 -12.52 1.03
N GLY A 44 1.02 -11.69 0.04
CA GLY A 44 1.24 -12.02 -1.37
C GLY A 44 2.73 -12.16 -1.73
N ARG A 45 3.60 -11.37 -1.11
CA ARG A 45 5.06 -11.44 -1.32
C ARG A 45 5.68 -12.68 -0.69
N ASP A 46 5.25 -13.03 0.52
CA ASP A 46 5.74 -14.21 1.22
C ASP A 46 5.28 -15.48 0.50
N GLN A 47 4.03 -15.56 0.06
CA GLN A 47 3.54 -16.67 -0.77
C GLN A 47 4.30 -16.80 -2.10
N ALA A 48 4.58 -15.70 -2.80
CA ALA A 48 5.39 -15.74 -4.02
C ALA A 48 6.83 -16.22 -3.73
N GLY A 49 7.38 -15.82 -2.58
CA GLY A 49 8.70 -16.26 -2.11
C GLY A 49 8.73 -17.73 -1.70
N GLU A 50 7.69 -18.22 -1.02
CA GLU A 50 7.47 -19.62 -0.65
C GLU A 50 7.29 -20.48 -1.90
N GLN A 51 6.44 -20.08 -2.86
CA GLN A 51 6.29 -20.81 -4.14
C GLN A 51 7.59 -20.89 -4.95
N ALA A 52 8.38 -19.82 -4.98
CA ALA A 52 9.69 -19.83 -5.63
C ALA A 52 10.69 -20.71 -4.88
N ARG A 53 10.59 -20.81 -3.55
CA ARG A 53 11.38 -21.72 -2.72
C ARG A 53 10.94 -23.15 -2.88
N ASP A 54 9.65 -23.48 -2.84
CA ASP A 54 9.14 -24.84 -3.08
C ASP A 54 9.58 -25.38 -4.45
N GLN A 55 9.57 -24.53 -5.47
CA GLN A 55 10.12 -24.85 -6.79
C GLN A 55 11.65 -25.10 -6.76
N ALA A 56 12.38 -24.44 -5.87
CA ALA A 56 13.82 -24.62 -5.68
C ALA A 56 14.19 -25.74 -4.68
N GLU A 57 13.32 -26.03 -3.70
CA GLU A 57 13.46 -27.04 -2.63
C GLU A 57 13.13 -28.45 -3.12
N ALA A 58 12.53 -28.59 -4.31
CA ALA A 58 12.65 -29.82 -5.11
C ALA A 58 14.12 -30.27 -5.31
N GLN A 59 15.10 -29.43 -4.95
CA GLN A 59 16.52 -29.75 -5.02
C GLN A 59 17.31 -29.74 -3.67
N GLN A 60 16.82 -29.25 -2.52
CA GLN A 60 17.53 -29.37 -1.20
C GLN A 60 16.79 -28.81 0.04
N ASP A 61 16.99 -29.48 1.18
CA ASP A 61 16.37 -29.36 2.51
C ASP A 61 17.01 -28.27 3.41
N ALA A 62 16.23 -27.24 3.82
CA ALA A 62 16.27 -26.60 5.15
C ALA A 62 15.24 -25.45 5.27
N SER A 63 14.18 -25.63 6.07
CA SER A 63 13.28 -24.51 6.41
C SER A 63 13.64 -23.84 7.75
N ARG A 64 13.89 -22.52 7.71
CA ARG A 64 13.74 -21.65 8.88
C ARG A 64 12.41 -20.93 8.73
N ALA A 65 11.38 -21.46 9.39
CA ALA A 65 10.14 -20.74 9.62
C ALA A 65 10.47 -19.41 10.32
N ARG A 66 10.41 -18.32 9.56
CA ARG A 66 10.23 -16.98 10.12
C ARG A 66 8.74 -16.76 10.23
N ASP A 67 8.30 -16.02 11.24
CA ASP A 67 6.90 -15.64 11.47
C ASP A 67 6.32 -14.95 10.20
N SER A 68 5.81 -15.73 9.23
CA SER A 68 5.42 -15.27 7.88
C SER A 68 3.92 -15.06 7.72
N GLY A 69 3.17 -14.90 8.81
CA GLY A 69 1.70 -14.90 8.77
C GLY A 69 1.02 -13.54 8.87
N THR A 70 1.66 -12.52 9.43
CA THR A 70 0.97 -11.28 9.83
C THR A 70 1.87 -10.07 9.66
N SER A 71 1.37 -9.03 8.99
CA SER A 71 2.11 -7.78 8.84
C SER A 71 2.07 -6.97 10.12
N PHE A 72 3.18 -6.33 10.49
CA PHE A 72 3.24 -5.39 11.60
C PHE A 72 2.36 -4.14 11.36
N PHE A 73 2.18 -3.75 10.08
CA PHE A 73 1.24 -2.72 9.66
C PHE A 73 0.18 -3.38 8.78
N PRO A 74 -0.99 -3.75 9.32
CA PRO A 74 -2.03 -4.34 8.49
C PRO A 74 -2.65 -3.33 7.51
N GLU A 75 -2.67 -2.05 7.91
CA GLU A 75 -3.12 -0.91 7.11
C GLU A 75 -2.24 0.32 7.40
N VAL A 76 -2.10 1.20 6.41
CA VAL A 76 -1.53 2.55 6.58
C VAL A 76 -2.51 3.59 6.03
N THR A 77 -2.94 4.51 6.88
CA THR A 77 -3.81 5.64 6.52
C THR A 77 -3.00 6.93 6.42
N ILE A 78 -3.09 7.63 5.29
CA ILE A 78 -2.43 8.91 5.06
C ILE A 78 -3.50 9.97 4.80
N THR A 79 -3.52 11.03 5.63
CA THR A 79 -4.39 12.20 5.43
C THR A 79 -3.54 13.42 5.09
N PHE A 80 -3.90 14.14 4.04
CA PHE A 80 -3.16 15.33 3.60
C PHE A 80 -4.10 16.39 3.00
N THR A 81 -3.65 17.65 3.02
CA THR A 81 -4.37 18.77 2.43
C THR A 81 -4.09 18.87 0.94
N VAL A 82 -5.09 19.30 0.18
CA VAL A 82 -4.98 19.51 -1.27
C VAL A 82 -5.49 20.90 -1.67
N THR A 83 -4.94 21.42 -2.76
CA THR A 83 -5.39 22.62 -3.46
C THR A 83 -6.05 22.18 -4.77
N PRO A 84 -7.25 22.68 -5.11
CA PRO A 84 -7.89 22.37 -6.38
C PRO A 84 -6.99 22.70 -7.59
N GLY A 85 -6.90 21.75 -8.53
CA GLY A 85 -6.12 21.91 -9.76
C GLY A 85 -4.63 21.54 -9.65
N GLU A 86 -4.11 21.25 -8.45
CA GLU A 86 -2.74 20.75 -8.29
C GLU A 86 -2.66 19.22 -8.46
N HIS A 87 -1.54 18.75 -9.02
CA HIS A 87 -1.21 17.33 -9.06
C HIS A 87 -0.51 16.92 -7.75
N TYR A 88 -0.96 15.80 -7.16
CA TYR A 88 -0.39 15.25 -5.93
C TYR A 88 0.10 13.83 -6.17
N HIS A 89 1.42 13.65 -6.10
CA HIS A 89 2.04 12.34 -6.01
C HIS A 89 2.38 12.06 -4.54
N VAL A 90 1.79 11.02 -3.95
CA VAL A 90 1.96 10.67 -2.53
C VAL A 90 2.47 9.23 -2.40
N PRO A 91 3.78 8.98 -2.51
CA PRO A 91 4.34 7.64 -2.41
C PRO A 91 4.31 7.12 -0.98
N LEU A 92 4.00 5.83 -0.83
CA LEU A 92 4.21 5.04 0.39
C LEU A 92 5.40 4.10 0.16
N LEU A 93 6.51 4.32 0.86
CA LEU A 93 7.62 3.38 0.91
C LEU A 93 7.43 2.48 2.12
N LEU A 94 7.36 1.17 1.88
CA LEU A 94 6.96 0.21 2.90
C LEU A 94 8.03 -0.86 3.10
N SER A 95 8.36 -1.13 4.36
CA SER A 95 9.14 -2.28 4.82
C SER A 95 8.39 -3.00 5.95
N PRO A 96 8.77 -4.22 6.35
CA PRO A 96 8.03 -4.98 7.35
C PRO A 96 7.82 -4.25 8.69
N PHE A 97 8.73 -3.35 9.08
CA PHE A 97 8.72 -2.67 10.39
C PHE A 97 8.93 -1.14 10.32
N GLY A 98 8.83 -0.56 9.13
CA GLY A 98 8.79 0.89 8.97
C GLY A 98 8.20 1.29 7.63
N TYR A 99 7.62 2.50 7.59
CA TYR A 99 7.18 3.11 6.35
C TYR A 99 7.55 4.60 6.34
N SER A 100 7.62 5.18 5.15
CA SER A 100 7.72 6.62 4.97
C SER A 100 6.75 7.09 3.88
N VAL A 101 6.29 8.33 4.04
CA VAL A 101 5.39 9.00 3.11
C VAL A 101 5.93 10.41 2.86
N TYR A 102 5.79 10.89 1.63
CA TYR A 102 6.18 12.25 1.25
C TYR A 102 5.33 12.75 0.07
N ARG A 103 5.38 14.05 -0.21
CA ARG A 103 4.83 14.63 -1.45
C ARG A 103 5.92 14.62 -2.52
N GLY A 104 5.71 13.86 -3.59
CA GLY A 104 6.53 13.90 -4.80
C GLY A 104 6.14 15.06 -5.73
N SER A 105 7.00 15.32 -6.72
CA SER A 105 6.73 16.24 -7.84
C SER A 105 5.81 15.62 -8.88
#